data_AF-A0A0S8JKJ5-F1
#
_entry.id   AF-A0A0S8JKJ5-F1
#
_cell.length_a   1.000
_cell.length_b   1.000
_cell.length_c   1.000
_cell.angle_alpha   90.00
_cell.angle_beta   90.00
_cell.angle_gamma   90.00
#
_symmetry.space_group_name_H-M   'P 1'
#
loop_
_entity.id
_entity.type
_entity.pdbx_description
1 polymer ?
#
loop_
_entity_poly.entity_id
_entity_poly.type
_entity_poly.pdbx_seq_one_letter_code
_entity_poly.pdbx_strand_id
1 'polypeptide(L)'
;MVVAIMNDQPKTSGGRKRRSQKRRSQAAESHPDDRHDGEARISPDDMPSDNLGAGARDPQAKHEVADTVQNDLLALAGEGDAGSPADQATRSPARPGTSDSGDAVGADVESRRDDLGVARATPAPSPPLTGREQAVLPRGRAFGGVVVAIVGGALRLIATTLLVFGLVGAASYFTLKYYISGHETKVPNVCGVTLDEALEKLKPSGLLLELDRREYSEAVPRGNVIAQFPSPGVKVKTRTPVRVVLSDGAARMPAPNLAGQSEINAGVALRAIAKADLDVSARAFAYSAEIAKGGVIAQDPPAGTPVLRGSRINLLISLGPPPVYYEMPDLADRTLQEARIALGEMQLTIAEVREDDYPGARRGIVVTQQPRPGQRVSRADPITLTIATGMGDVPLP
;
A
#
# COMPACT_ATOMS: atom_id res chain seq x y z
N MET A 1 41.48 -40.32 -44.87
CA MET A 1 40.38 -41.31 -44.92
C MET A 1 39.12 -40.58 -44.49
N VAL A 2 38.22 -40.12 -45.39
CA VAL A 2 37.29 -40.90 -46.24
C VAL A 2 36.33 -41.65 -45.31
N VAL A 3 35.00 -41.47 -45.25
CA VAL A 3 33.98 -41.22 -46.28
C VAL A 3 32.74 -40.53 -45.65
N ALA A 4 32.02 -39.75 -46.46
CA ALA A 4 30.60 -39.41 -46.33
C ALA A 4 29.66 -40.64 -46.49
N ILE A 5 28.33 -40.41 -46.39
CA ILE A 5 27.16 -41.06 -47.06
C ILE A 5 25.96 -40.82 -46.11
N MET A 6 24.98 -39.93 -46.35
CA MET A 6 23.98 -39.83 -47.43
C MET A 6 22.80 -40.80 -47.23
N ASN A 7 21.59 -40.31 -47.57
CA ASN A 7 20.27 -40.97 -47.66
C ASN A 7 19.47 -41.14 -46.34
N ASP A 8 18.13 -41.03 -46.30
CA ASP A 8 17.10 -40.89 -47.33
C ASP A 8 15.78 -40.40 -46.68
N GLN A 9 14.92 -39.71 -47.44
CA GLN A 9 13.50 -39.51 -47.10
C GLN A 9 12.68 -40.61 -47.80
N PRO A 10 11.52 -41.03 -47.26
CA PRO A 10 10.30 -40.71 -48.03
C PRO A 10 9.00 -40.49 -47.21
N LYS A 11 8.17 -39.57 -47.75
CA LYS A 11 6.70 -39.54 -47.95
C LYS A 11 5.81 -40.36 -46.97
N THR A 12 4.74 -39.81 -46.39
CA THR A 12 3.37 -39.76 -46.98
C THR A 12 2.34 -39.20 -45.97
N SER A 13 1.14 -38.83 -46.46
CA SER A 13 -0.13 -38.47 -45.77
C SER A 13 -0.44 -36.96 -45.75
N GLY A 14 -1.37 -36.37 -46.53
CA GLY A 14 -2.36 -36.93 -47.45
C GLY A 14 -3.79 -37.01 -46.87
N GLY A 15 -4.50 -35.87 -46.75
CA GLY A 15 -5.98 -35.80 -46.58
C GLY A 15 -6.43 -35.05 -45.33
N ARG A 16 -7.48 -34.22 -45.30
CA ARG A 16 -8.66 -34.03 -46.17
C ARG A 16 -9.16 -32.58 -46.04
N LYS A 17 -9.44 -31.90 -47.16
CA LYS A 17 -10.30 -30.70 -47.26
C LYS A 17 -11.68 -31.11 -47.79
N ARG A 18 -12.76 -30.87 -47.03
CA ARG A 18 -14.18 -30.83 -47.48
C ARG A 18 -14.99 -30.03 -46.45
N ARG A 19 -15.49 -28.84 -46.75
CA ARG A 19 -16.89 -28.43 -47.10
C ARG A 19 -16.97 -26.93 -46.71
N SER A 20 -17.75 -26.01 -47.28
CA SER A 20 -18.98 -26.04 -48.09
C SER A 20 -19.02 -24.77 -48.97
N GLN A 21 -19.34 -24.87 -50.26
CA GLN A 21 -20.61 -24.43 -50.88
C GLN A 21 -21.16 -23.09 -50.34
N LYS A 22 -21.07 -21.98 -51.10
CA LYS A 22 -21.83 -21.62 -52.31
C LYS A 22 -23.30 -21.30 -51.98
N ARG A 23 -23.60 -20.02 -51.76
CA ARG A 23 -24.88 -19.40 -52.13
C ARG A 23 -24.60 -18.09 -52.87
N ARG A 24 -24.97 -18.11 -54.15
CA ARG A 24 -25.19 -16.95 -55.01
C ARG A 24 -26.56 -16.35 -54.65
N SER A 25 -26.63 -15.03 -54.61
CA SER A 25 -27.80 -14.27 -55.07
C SER A 25 -27.33 -12.87 -55.49
N GLN A 26 -27.39 -12.63 -56.80
CA GLN A 26 -27.61 -11.34 -57.49
C GLN A 26 -28.81 -10.60 -56.86
N ALA A 27 -29.07 -9.30 -56.96
CA ALA A 27 -28.58 -8.17 -57.76
C ALA A 27 -29.05 -6.88 -57.06
N ALA A 28 -28.40 -5.74 -57.35
CA ALA A 28 -29.07 -4.49 -57.77
C ALA A 28 -28.03 -3.36 -57.85
N GLU A 29 -27.81 -2.89 -59.07
CA GLU A 29 -27.23 -1.58 -59.40
C GLU A 29 -27.89 -0.41 -58.67
N SER A 30 -27.09 0.59 -58.28
CA SER A 30 -27.33 2.00 -58.64
C SER A 30 -26.17 2.90 -58.17
N HIS A 31 -25.68 3.68 -59.13
CA HIS A 31 -24.77 4.84 -59.05
C HIS A 31 -25.16 5.73 -60.23
N PRO A 32 -24.85 7.05 -60.33
CA PRO A 32 -24.32 8.01 -59.36
C PRO A 32 -25.28 9.21 -59.16
N ASP A 33 -24.97 10.13 -58.24
CA ASP A 33 -25.33 11.54 -58.46
C ASP A 33 -24.28 12.47 -57.84
N ASP A 34 -23.82 13.41 -58.66
CA ASP A 34 -22.80 14.43 -58.41
C ASP A 34 -23.26 15.48 -57.40
N ARG A 35 -22.33 15.98 -56.58
CA ARG A 35 -22.24 17.42 -56.24
C ARG A 35 -20.95 17.80 -55.47
N HIS A 36 -20.09 18.47 -56.22
CA HIS A 36 -19.22 19.62 -55.91
C HIS A 36 -18.76 19.95 -54.47
N ASP A 37 -17.44 19.97 -54.35
CA ASP A 37 -16.55 21.08 -53.93
C ASP A 37 -16.70 21.72 -52.54
N GLY A 38 -15.59 21.66 -51.79
CA GLY A 38 -15.38 22.42 -50.57
C GLY A 38 -14.02 22.16 -49.92
N GLU A 39 -12.92 22.42 -50.65
CA GLU A 39 -11.59 22.55 -50.06
C GLU A 39 -11.56 23.78 -49.13
N ALA A 40 -11.36 23.58 -47.83
CA ALA A 40 -11.02 24.66 -46.91
C ALA A 40 -9.51 24.59 -46.59
N ARG A 41 -8.74 25.41 -47.32
CA ARG A 41 -7.36 25.76 -46.98
C ARG A 41 -7.38 26.68 -45.76
N ILE A 42 -6.71 26.28 -44.69
CA ILE A 42 -6.46 27.14 -43.52
C ILE A 42 -5.19 27.93 -43.81
N SER A 43 -5.33 29.22 -44.09
CA SER A 43 -4.21 30.17 -44.14
C SER A 43 -3.75 30.51 -42.72
N PRO A 44 -2.44 30.60 -42.46
CA PRO A 44 -1.89 30.97 -41.15
C PRO A 44 -1.67 32.49 -41.08
N ASP A 45 -2.69 33.27 -40.74
CA ASP A 45 -2.51 34.72 -40.51
C ASP A 45 -3.37 35.32 -39.38
N ASP A 46 -4.04 34.51 -38.55
CA ASP A 46 -4.75 35.02 -37.36
C ASP A 46 -3.97 34.68 -36.07
N MET A 47 -2.94 35.46 -35.78
CA MET A 47 -2.33 35.56 -34.45
C MET A 47 -2.55 36.97 -33.91
N PRO A 48 -3.31 37.17 -32.82
CA PRO A 48 -3.39 38.47 -32.17
C PRO A 48 -2.06 38.75 -31.44
N SER A 49 -1.41 39.82 -31.89
CA SER A 49 -0.26 40.43 -31.25
C SER A 49 -0.76 41.28 -30.09
N ASP A 50 -0.46 40.92 -28.84
CA ASP A 50 -0.57 41.86 -27.72
C ASP A 50 0.44 41.57 -26.60
N ASN A 51 1.39 42.50 -26.50
CA ASN A 51 1.86 43.14 -25.27
C ASN A 51 2.78 42.36 -24.31
N LEU A 52 4.07 42.28 -24.67
CA LEU A 52 5.17 42.12 -23.69
C LEU A 52 5.71 43.50 -23.28
N GLY A 53 5.15 44.01 -22.18
CA GLY A 53 5.69 45.14 -21.44
C GLY A 53 6.97 44.73 -20.69
N ALA A 54 7.97 45.61 -20.79
CA ALA A 54 9.26 45.53 -20.17
C ALA A 54 9.19 45.36 -18.63
N GLY A 55 10.12 44.57 -18.10
CA GLY A 55 10.35 44.41 -16.66
C GLY A 55 11.72 43.80 -16.39
N ALA A 56 12.77 44.57 -16.64
CA ALA A 56 14.12 44.26 -16.19
C ALA A 56 14.14 44.12 -14.65
N ARG A 57 14.61 42.98 -14.14
CA ARG A 57 15.00 42.80 -12.73
C ARG A 57 16.31 42.02 -12.64
N ASP A 58 17.36 42.82 -12.57
CA ASP A 58 18.49 42.76 -11.62
C ASP A 58 18.88 41.38 -11.01
N PRO A 59 20.11 40.89 -11.28
CA PRO A 59 20.66 39.66 -10.69
C PRO A 59 21.59 39.97 -9.51
N GLN A 60 21.13 40.66 -8.46
CA GLN A 60 21.85 40.78 -7.18
C GLN A 60 20.90 40.77 -5.97
N ALA A 61 20.49 39.56 -5.58
CA ALA A 61 19.94 39.30 -4.24
C ALA A 61 20.28 37.86 -3.84
N LYS A 62 21.58 37.60 -3.67
CA LYS A 62 22.12 36.46 -2.92
C LYS A 62 23.05 37.08 -1.88
N HIS A 63 22.83 36.75 -0.61
CA HIS A 63 23.48 37.23 0.63
C HIS A 63 22.60 38.16 1.48
N GLU A 64 21.67 37.55 2.22
CA GLU A 64 21.33 37.90 3.61
C GLU A 64 20.16 37.01 4.03
N VAL A 65 20.46 35.82 4.60
CA VAL A 65 19.78 35.21 5.77
C VAL A 65 20.65 34.00 6.16
N ALA A 66 21.86 34.28 6.64
CA ALA A 66 22.53 33.40 7.60
C ALA A 66 22.37 34.10 8.96
N ASP A 67 22.18 33.33 10.03
CA ASP A 67 22.08 33.77 11.43
C ASP A 67 20.65 34.01 11.97
N THR A 68 19.75 33.03 11.90
CA THR A 68 18.64 32.95 12.88
C THR A 68 18.05 31.55 13.09
N VAL A 69 18.83 30.50 13.37
CA VAL A 69 18.33 29.32 14.12
C VAL A 69 19.50 28.62 14.83
N GLN A 70 20.05 29.26 15.86
CA GLN A 70 20.99 28.62 16.79
C GLN A 70 20.82 29.29 18.16
N ASN A 71 19.67 29.14 18.81
CA ASN A 71 19.47 29.48 20.23
C ASN A 71 18.07 29.02 20.71
N ASP A 72 17.87 27.72 20.87
CA ASP A 72 16.72 27.20 21.66
C ASP A 72 17.06 25.86 22.37
N LEU A 73 18.34 25.66 22.71
CA LEU A 73 18.80 24.45 23.40
C LEU A 73 19.56 24.78 24.69
N LEU A 74 19.05 25.74 25.47
CA LEU A 74 19.60 26.09 26.78
C LEU A 74 18.55 26.76 27.69
N ALA A 75 17.58 25.97 28.15
CA ALA A 75 16.87 26.25 29.39
C ALA A 75 16.38 24.93 29.98
N LEU A 76 16.64 24.74 31.28
CA LEU A 76 16.34 23.57 32.13
C LEU A 76 17.46 22.52 32.26
N ALA A 77 18.58 22.98 32.79
CA ALA A 77 19.46 22.18 33.65
C ALA A 77 19.31 22.66 35.11
N GLY A 78 19.35 21.72 36.06
CA GLY A 78 19.42 21.91 37.52
C GLY A 78 18.07 21.63 38.20
N GLU A 79 17.91 20.74 39.18
CA GLU A 79 18.79 20.12 40.19
C GLU A 79 18.26 18.68 40.46
N GLY A 80 19.10 17.65 40.64
CA GLY A 80 19.62 17.18 41.95
C GLY A 80 18.57 16.32 42.68
N ASP A 81 18.78 15.11 43.22
CA ASP A 81 19.98 14.45 43.73
C ASP A 81 19.66 12.95 44.02
N ALA A 82 20.74 12.21 44.29
CA ALA A 82 21.02 10.80 44.49
C ALA A 82 20.09 9.91 45.35
N GLY A 83 20.23 8.59 45.12
CA GLY A 83 19.88 7.56 46.12
C GLY A 83 19.78 6.13 45.58
N SER A 84 20.90 5.42 45.52
CA SER A 84 21.01 3.94 45.51
C SER A 84 22.09 3.61 46.56
N PRO A 85 22.20 2.42 47.23
CA PRO A 85 21.84 1.07 46.75
C PRO A 85 21.42 0.05 47.86
N ALA A 86 21.44 -1.26 47.50
CA ALA A 86 21.57 -2.47 48.34
C ALA A 86 20.31 -2.95 49.12
N ASP A 87 20.09 -4.23 49.47
CA ASP A 87 20.56 -5.58 49.13
C ASP A 87 19.71 -6.54 50.02
N GLN A 88 19.72 -7.85 49.73
CA GLN A 88 19.36 -8.98 50.64
C GLN A 88 17.90 -9.45 50.83
N ALA A 89 17.63 -10.58 50.17
CA ALA A 89 17.38 -11.90 50.77
C ALA A 89 16.19 -12.17 51.74
N THR A 90 15.48 -13.24 51.36
CA THR A 90 14.97 -14.37 52.16
C THR A 90 13.59 -14.35 52.85
N ARG A 91 12.82 -15.39 52.46
CA ARG A 91 11.87 -16.25 53.21
C ARG A 91 10.36 -15.91 53.20
N SER A 92 9.65 -16.61 52.29
CA SER A 92 8.60 -17.63 52.50
C SER A 92 7.40 -17.39 53.45
N PRO A 93 6.28 -18.16 53.31
CA PRO A 93 5.74 -18.85 52.13
C PRO A 93 4.18 -18.78 51.98
N ALA A 94 3.70 -19.48 50.94
CA ALA A 94 2.50 -20.34 50.95
C ALA A 94 1.14 -19.80 50.43
N ARG A 95 0.90 -20.11 49.14
CA ARG A 95 -0.08 -21.12 48.63
C ARG A 95 -1.60 -20.77 48.61
N PRO A 96 -2.41 -21.50 47.79
CA PRO A 96 -3.06 -20.91 46.61
C PRO A 96 -4.54 -21.36 46.38
N GLY A 97 -5.12 -21.00 45.23
CA GLY A 97 -6.24 -21.69 44.57
C GLY A 97 -6.61 -20.89 43.30
N THR A 98 -6.50 -21.34 42.05
CA THR A 98 -7.06 -22.52 41.34
C THR A 98 -8.57 -22.67 41.59
N SER A 99 -9.45 -22.89 40.63
CA SER A 99 -9.43 -23.17 39.19
C SER A 99 -10.91 -23.10 38.77
N ASP A 100 -11.26 -22.54 37.62
CA ASP A 100 -11.48 -23.28 36.37
C ASP A 100 -12.27 -24.59 36.52
N SER A 101 -13.34 -24.66 35.73
CA SER A 101 -14.42 -25.63 35.76
C SER A 101 -14.52 -26.27 34.37
N GLY A 102 -14.38 -27.59 34.32
CA GLY A 102 -14.62 -28.38 33.12
C GLY A 102 -14.86 -29.84 33.49
N ASP A 103 -16.12 -30.24 33.38
CA ASP A 103 -16.66 -31.53 32.94
C ASP A 103 -16.02 -32.84 33.41
N ALA A 104 -16.86 -33.72 33.97
CA ALA A 104 -17.36 -34.92 33.26
C ALA A 104 -17.79 -36.05 34.23
N VAL A 105 -19.02 -36.53 33.99
CA VAL A 105 -19.42 -37.95 33.89
C VAL A 105 -19.34 -38.84 35.16
N GLY A 106 -20.53 -39.15 35.70
CA GLY A 106 -21.19 -40.45 35.49
C GLY A 106 -20.83 -41.66 36.36
N ALA A 107 -21.89 -42.34 36.82
CA ALA A 107 -21.96 -43.73 37.30
C ALA A 107 -21.27 -44.01 38.66
N ASP A 108 -21.67 -44.93 39.52
CA ASP A 108 -22.82 -45.80 39.74
C ASP A 108 -22.45 -46.57 41.05
N VAL A 109 -23.44 -47.21 41.69
CA VAL A 109 -23.28 -48.52 42.37
C VAL A 109 -22.61 -48.58 43.79
N GLU A 110 -23.49 -48.89 44.76
CA GLU A 110 -23.45 -50.12 45.58
C GLU A 110 -22.40 -50.29 46.72
N SER A 111 -22.93 -50.29 47.95
CA SER A 111 -22.76 -51.34 48.98
C SER A 111 -21.49 -51.44 49.87
N ARG A 112 -21.76 -52.02 51.05
CA ARG A 112 -20.90 -52.55 52.14
C ARG A 112 -20.23 -51.52 53.06
N ARG A 113 -20.64 -51.41 54.32
CA ARG A 113 -20.41 -52.31 55.50
C ARG A 113 -18.94 -52.48 55.83
N ASP A 114 -18.55 -51.99 57.01
CA ASP A 114 -17.89 -52.67 58.15
C ASP A 114 -17.86 -51.64 59.31
N ASP A 115 -18.51 -51.87 60.46
CA ASP A 115 -18.02 -52.57 61.67
C ASP A 115 -16.86 -51.83 62.36
N LEU A 116 -16.66 -51.67 63.68
CA LEU A 116 -17.26 -52.07 64.97
C LEU A 116 -16.44 -51.35 66.07
N GLY A 117 -16.95 -51.15 67.30
CA GLY A 117 -16.12 -50.77 68.46
C GLY A 117 -16.82 -49.86 69.50
N VAL A 118 -17.86 -50.31 70.20
CA VAL A 118 -17.82 -51.00 71.52
C VAL A 118 -17.48 -50.09 72.72
N ALA A 119 -18.50 -49.82 73.55
CA ALA A 119 -18.40 -49.89 75.01
C ALA A 119 -19.80 -50.14 75.62
N ARG A 120 -19.93 -51.28 76.33
CA ARG A 120 -21.05 -51.70 77.21
C ARG A 120 -20.96 -50.93 78.56
N ALA A 121 -21.92 -50.87 79.50
CA ALA A 121 -22.96 -51.83 79.88
C ALA A 121 -24.03 -51.19 80.83
N THR A 122 -25.31 -51.56 80.62
CA THR A 122 -26.36 -52.06 81.58
C THR A 122 -26.85 -51.24 82.81
N PRO A 123 -28.04 -51.57 83.42
CA PRO A 123 -29.34 -51.99 82.85
C PRO A 123 -30.58 -51.31 83.50
N ALA A 124 -31.77 -51.64 82.99
CA ALA A 124 -33.14 -51.16 83.34
C ALA A 124 -33.65 -51.65 84.73
N PRO A 125 -34.82 -51.18 85.27
CA PRO A 125 -36.15 -51.57 84.75
C PRO A 125 -37.30 -50.52 84.87
N SER A 126 -38.36 -50.69 84.07
CA SER A 126 -39.71 -50.10 84.22
C SER A 126 -40.48 -50.73 85.40
N PRO A 127 -41.55 -50.13 85.98
CA PRO A 127 -42.92 -50.30 85.44
C PRO A 127 -43.89 -49.09 85.78
N PRO A 128 -45.23 -49.22 85.89
CA PRO A 128 -46.21 -48.79 84.89
C PRO A 128 -47.15 -47.63 85.34
N LEU A 129 -48.07 -47.29 84.44
CA LEU A 129 -49.19 -46.34 84.59
C LEU A 129 -50.09 -46.64 85.81
N THR A 130 -50.50 -45.59 86.53
CA THR A 130 -51.89 -45.18 86.89
C THR A 130 -51.96 -44.55 88.30
N GLY A 131 -52.67 -43.43 88.41
CA GLY A 131 -53.00 -42.84 89.71
C GLY A 131 -53.40 -41.38 89.60
N ARG A 132 -54.70 -41.12 89.55
CA ARG A 132 -55.34 -39.81 89.78
C ARG A 132 -54.93 -39.27 91.15
N GLU A 133 -54.64 -37.98 91.25
CA GLU A 133 -55.30 -37.12 92.25
C GLU A 133 -55.14 -35.64 91.93
N GLN A 134 -56.18 -34.91 92.32
CA GLN A 134 -56.43 -33.50 92.05
C GLN A 134 -55.66 -32.65 93.07
N ALA A 135 -55.07 -31.52 92.64
CA ALA A 135 -54.71 -30.45 93.54
C ALA A 135 -55.05 -29.08 92.92
N VAL A 136 -55.88 -28.37 93.67
CA VAL A 136 -56.54 -27.11 93.38
C VAL A 136 -55.55 -25.94 93.41
N LEU A 137 -55.54 -25.10 92.37
CA LEU A 137 -54.84 -23.81 92.38
C LEU A 137 -55.77 -22.71 92.94
N PRO A 138 -55.31 -21.86 93.89
CA PRO A 138 -56.08 -20.69 94.30
C PRO A 138 -55.94 -19.54 93.27
N ARG A 139 -57.07 -18.86 93.05
CA ARG A 139 -57.21 -17.65 92.24
C ARG A 139 -56.50 -16.46 92.90
N GLY A 140 -55.61 -15.79 92.17
CA GLY A 140 -55.05 -14.47 92.49
C GLY A 140 -55.30 -13.49 91.33
N ARG A 141 -55.82 -12.30 91.66
CA ARG A 141 -56.47 -11.30 90.79
C ARG A 141 -55.58 -10.65 89.73
N ALA A 142 -56.24 -10.32 88.61
CA ALA A 142 -55.74 -9.64 87.43
C ALA A 142 -55.23 -8.21 87.68
N PHE A 143 -54.05 -7.91 87.11
CA PHE A 143 -53.61 -6.57 86.70
C PHE A 143 -53.01 -6.67 85.29
N GLY A 144 -53.85 -7.01 84.30
CA GLY A 144 -53.44 -7.27 82.90
C GLY A 144 -53.87 -6.19 81.88
N GLY A 145 -54.29 -5.00 82.33
CA GLY A 145 -54.89 -3.99 81.45
C GLY A 145 -53.94 -2.95 80.86
N VAL A 146 -52.86 -2.57 81.57
CA VAL A 146 -52.03 -1.41 81.18
C VAL A 146 -50.78 -1.81 80.38
N VAL A 147 -50.20 -2.99 80.65
CA VAL A 147 -48.99 -3.47 79.94
C VAL A 147 -49.30 -3.90 78.50
N VAL A 148 -50.48 -4.47 78.25
CA VAL A 148 -50.91 -4.90 76.89
C VAL A 148 -51.09 -3.72 75.93
N ALA A 149 -51.51 -2.55 76.44
CA ALA A 149 -51.69 -1.34 75.64
C ALA A 149 -50.35 -0.69 75.21
N ILE A 150 -49.35 -0.66 76.10
CA ILE A 150 -48.02 -0.09 75.82
C ILE A 150 -47.23 -1.00 74.87
N VAL A 151 -47.28 -2.32 75.08
CA VAL A 151 -46.62 -3.30 74.20
C VAL A 151 -47.26 -3.34 72.81
N GLY A 152 -48.60 -3.22 72.72
CA GLY A 152 -49.30 -3.11 71.43
C GLY A 152 -48.99 -1.82 70.67
N GLY A 153 -48.77 -0.71 71.38
CA GLY A 153 -48.30 0.56 70.80
C GLY A 153 -46.86 0.47 70.26
N ALA A 154 -45.97 -0.15 71.02
CA ALA A 154 -44.58 -0.38 70.60
C ALA A 154 -44.49 -1.33 69.40
N LEU A 155 -45.28 -2.41 69.37
CA LEU A 155 -45.33 -3.33 68.22
C LEU A 155 -45.83 -2.63 66.94
N ARG A 156 -46.78 -1.69 67.06
CA ARG A 156 -47.25 -0.88 65.92
C ARG A 156 -46.19 0.10 65.43
N LEU A 157 -45.41 0.71 66.31
CA LEU A 157 -44.27 1.55 65.93
C LEU A 157 -43.16 0.74 65.25
N ILE A 158 -42.85 -0.46 65.76
CA ILE A 158 -41.90 -1.37 65.12
C ILE A 158 -42.42 -1.84 63.76
N ALA A 159 -43.69 -2.20 63.66
CA ALA A 159 -44.29 -2.63 62.39
C ALA A 159 -44.32 -1.49 61.35
N THR A 160 -44.61 -0.26 61.77
CA THR A 160 -44.62 0.90 60.87
C THR A 160 -43.22 1.33 60.44
N THR A 161 -42.24 1.31 61.34
CA THR A 161 -40.83 1.56 60.98
C THR A 161 -40.28 0.49 60.03
N LEU A 162 -40.60 -0.79 60.24
CA LEU A 162 -40.27 -1.87 59.30
C LEU A 162 -40.97 -1.69 57.95
N LEU A 163 -42.23 -1.24 57.93
CA LEU A 163 -42.95 -0.92 56.69
C LEU A 163 -42.28 0.23 55.94
N VAL A 164 -41.88 1.30 56.63
CA VAL A 164 -41.18 2.45 56.03
C VAL A 164 -39.80 2.03 55.50
N PHE A 165 -39.02 1.27 56.27
CA PHE A 165 -37.75 0.73 55.80
C PHE A 165 -37.92 -0.24 54.62
N GLY A 166 -38.97 -1.04 54.61
CA GLY A 166 -39.33 -1.90 53.50
C GLY A 166 -39.69 -1.10 52.24
N LEU A 167 -40.45 -0.01 52.38
CA LEU A 167 -40.79 0.89 51.28
C LEU A 167 -39.58 1.66 50.76
N VAL A 168 -38.72 2.16 51.64
CA VAL A 168 -37.47 2.84 51.25
C VAL A 168 -36.50 1.85 50.61
N GLY A 169 -36.37 0.65 51.14
CA GLY A 169 -35.55 -0.42 50.56
C GLY A 169 -36.08 -0.87 49.20
N ALA A 170 -37.39 -1.04 49.06
CA ALA A 170 -38.03 -1.37 47.78
C ALA A 170 -37.87 -0.23 46.78
N ALA A 171 -38.12 1.02 47.18
CA ALA A 171 -37.89 2.19 46.34
C ALA A 171 -36.42 2.25 45.91
N SER A 172 -35.46 2.18 46.84
CA SER A 172 -34.03 2.20 46.55
C SER A 172 -33.60 1.06 45.61
N TYR A 173 -34.13 -0.16 45.83
CA TYR A 173 -33.94 -1.30 44.92
C TYR A 173 -34.52 -1.05 43.53
N PHE A 174 -35.74 -0.51 43.42
CA PHE A 174 -36.38 -0.20 42.14
C PHE A 174 -35.68 0.95 41.41
N THR A 175 -35.22 1.99 42.12
CA THR A 175 -34.45 3.10 41.57
C THR A 175 -33.09 2.63 41.07
N LEU A 176 -32.39 1.79 41.85
CA LEU A 176 -31.13 1.19 41.47
C LEU A 176 -31.30 0.24 40.27
N LYS A 177 -32.35 -0.58 40.28
CA LYS A 177 -32.73 -1.44 39.16
C LYS A 177 -33.06 -0.63 37.91
N TYR A 178 -33.77 0.49 38.02
CA TYR A 178 -34.10 1.37 36.90
C TYR A 178 -32.84 2.03 36.31
N TYR A 179 -31.89 2.41 37.16
CA TYR A 179 -30.62 3.01 36.72
C TYR A 179 -29.68 2.00 36.05
N ILE A 180 -29.73 0.73 36.46
CA ILE A 180 -28.89 -0.36 35.92
C ILE A 180 -29.58 -1.11 34.77
N SER A 181 -30.90 -1.04 34.66
CA SER A 181 -31.69 -1.58 33.52
C SER A 181 -31.49 -0.68 32.31
N GLY A 182 -30.31 -0.77 31.71
CA GLY A 182 -29.92 0.05 30.57
C GLY A 182 -30.90 -0.08 29.42
N HIS A 183 -31.32 1.07 28.89
CA HIS A 183 -32.17 1.15 27.72
C HIS A 183 -31.49 0.45 26.54
N GLU A 184 -32.17 -0.51 25.94
CA GLU A 184 -31.68 -1.13 24.71
C GLU A 184 -31.92 -0.17 23.54
N THR A 185 -30.91 0.00 22.71
CA THR A 185 -30.98 0.78 21.47
C THR A 185 -30.52 -0.09 20.30
N LYS A 186 -30.99 0.23 19.09
CA LYS A 186 -30.49 -0.42 17.88
C LYS A 186 -29.20 0.26 17.45
N VAL A 187 -28.19 -0.55 17.11
CA VAL A 187 -26.93 -0.06 16.56
C VAL A 187 -27.15 0.54 15.17
N PRO A 188 -26.88 1.83 14.95
CA PRO A 188 -26.92 2.45 13.62
C PRO A 188 -25.86 1.88 12.67
N ASN A 189 -26.08 2.02 11.35
CA ASN A 189 -25.06 1.72 10.35
C ASN A 189 -24.11 2.91 10.19
N VAL A 190 -22.85 2.70 10.56
CA VAL A 190 -21.73 3.62 10.40
C VAL A 190 -20.69 3.12 9.39
N CYS A 191 -20.93 2.02 8.69
CA CYS A 191 -20.06 1.59 7.59
C CYS A 191 -20.12 2.59 6.43
N GLY A 192 -18.96 2.88 5.83
CA GLY A 192 -18.82 3.75 4.67
C GLY A 192 -18.75 5.25 4.95
N VAL A 193 -18.99 5.69 6.20
CA VAL A 193 -18.85 7.09 6.62
C VAL A 193 -17.54 7.34 7.36
N THR A 194 -17.20 8.62 7.57
CA THR A 194 -16.03 9.05 8.33
C THR A 194 -16.20 8.82 9.83
N LEU A 195 -15.11 8.91 10.60
CA LEU A 195 -15.14 8.77 12.06
C LEU A 195 -16.08 9.80 12.72
N ASP A 196 -16.06 11.04 12.25
CA ASP A 196 -16.86 12.13 12.81
C ASP A 196 -18.35 11.94 12.50
N GLU A 197 -18.68 11.54 11.27
CA GLU A 197 -20.06 11.21 10.90
C GLU A 197 -20.57 9.96 11.63
N ALA A 198 -19.71 8.97 11.86
CA ALA A 198 -20.04 7.80 12.66
C ALA A 198 -20.38 8.21 14.11
N LEU A 199 -19.59 9.12 14.69
CA LEU A 199 -19.84 9.66 16.02
C LEU A 199 -21.18 10.39 16.09
N GLU A 200 -21.48 11.26 15.12
CA GLU A 200 -22.78 11.96 15.03
C GLU A 200 -23.96 11.00 14.89
N LYS A 201 -23.80 9.89 14.19
CA LYS A 201 -24.84 8.85 14.08
C LYS A 201 -25.03 8.03 15.36
N LEU A 202 -23.98 7.85 16.16
CA LEU A 202 -24.01 7.05 17.39
C LEU A 202 -24.47 7.83 18.62
N LYS A 203 -24.23 9.15 18.66
CA LYS A 203 -24.62 10.06 19.75
C LYS A 203 -26.11 9.98 20.12
N PRO A 204 -27.09 10.02 19.18
CA PRO A 204 -28.52 9.93 19.50
C PRO A 204 -28.92 8.60 20.15
N SER A 205 -28.20 7.53 19.83
CA SER A 205 -28.41 6.20 20.42
C SER A 205 -27.70 6.03 21.77
N GLY A 206 -26.91 7.01 22.22
CA GLY A 206 -26.10 6.93 23.44
C GLY A 206 -25.04 5.82 23.38
N LEU A 207 -24.58 5.47 22.17
CA LEU A 207 -23.51 4.49 21.95
C LEU A 207 -22.16 5.20 21.93
N LEU A 208 -21.10 4.47 22.34
CA LEU A 208 -19.74 4.99 22.30
C LEU A 208 -19.06 4.54 21.00
N LEU A 209 -18.23 5.39 20.40
CA LEU A 209 -17.40 5.01 19.26
C LEU A 209 -16.01 4.61 19.77
N GLU A 210 -15.52 3.44 19.34
CA GLU A 210 -14.18 2.95 19.66
C GLU A 210 -13.48 2.55 18.37
N LEU A 211 -12.26 3.03 18.16
CA LEU A 211 -11.44 2.61 17.02
C LEU A 211 -10.72 1.30 17.39
N ASP A 212 -11.04 0.22 16.70
CA ASP A 212 -10.42 -1.09 16.94
C ASP A 212 -9.05 -1.18 16.25
N ARG A 213 -9.05 -1.03 14.92
CA ARG A 213 -7.85 -1.11 14.09
C ARG A 213 -8.04 -0.40 12.74
N ARG A 214 -6.96 -0.30 11.98
CA ARG A 214 -6.98 0.15 10.59
C ARG A 214 -6.62 -0.98 9.65
N GLU A 215 -7.28 -1.04 8.51
CA GLU A 215 -7.04 -2.04 7.47
C GLU A 215 -6.98 -1.37 6.09
N TYR A 216 -6.18 -1.93 5.18
CA TYR A 216 -6.16 -1.51 3.79
C TYR A 216 -7.39 -2.06 3.06
N SER A 217 -8.08 -1.21 2.33
CA SER A 217 -9.24 -1.59 1.52
C SER A 217 -9.22 -0.82 0.20
N GLU A 218 -9.34 -1.56 -0.91
CA GLU A 218 -9.46 -0.95 -2.24
C GLU A 218 -10.88 -0.42 -2.50
N ALA A 219 -11.89 -0.98 -1.84
CA ALA A 219 -13.29 -0.63 -2.02
C ALA A 219 -13.73 0.58 -1.17
N VAL A 220 -13.11 0.78 0.00
CA VAL A 220 -13.49 1.83 0.95
C VAL A 220 -12.44 2.94 0.97
N PRO A 221 -12.80 4.21 0.73
CA PRO A 221 -11.88 5.33 0.77
C PRO A 221 -11.16 5.46 2.12
N ARG A 222 -9.93 5.98 2.11
CA ARG A 222 -9.16 6.25 3.32
C ARG A 222 -9.95 7.15 4.27
N GLY A 223 -10.01 6.77 5.54
CA GLY A 223 -10.72 7.51 6.59
C GLY A 223 -12.18 7.11 6.77
N ASN A 224 -12.70 6.17 5.98
CA ASN A 224 -14.07 5.67 6.13
C ASN A 224 -14.08 4.32 6.85
N VAL A 225 -15.17 4.02 7.55
CA VAL A 225 -15.34 2.76 8.28
C VAL A 225 -15.57 1.59 7.31
N ILE A 226 -14.71 0.58 7.38
CA ILE A 226 -14.81 -0.68 6.63
C ILE A 226 -15.87 -1.58 7.26
N ALA A 227 -15.75 -1.77 8.57
CA ALA A 227 -16.58 -2.69 9.33
C ALA A 227 -16.85 -2.11 10.71
N GLN A 228 -17.98 -2.49 11.27
CA GLN A 228 -18.36 -2.15 12.63
C GLN A 228 -18.74 -3.41 13.41
N PHE A 229 -18.55 -3.36 14.71
CA PHE A 229 -19.03 -4.36 15.64
C PHE A 229 -19.57 -3.68 16.90
N PRO A 230 -20.80 -3.98 17.37
CA PRO A 230 -21.76 -4.95 16.81
C PRO A 230 -22.36 -4.56 15.46
N SER A 231 -22.90 -5.54 14.72
CA SER A 231 -23.48 -5.33 13.39
C SER A 231 -24.66 -4.34 13.40
N PRO A 232 -24.91 -3.62 12.31
CA PRO A 232 -26.05 -2.70 12.23
C PRO A 232 -27.39 -3.39 12.54
N GLY A 233 -28.26 -2.70 13.27
CA GLY A 233 -29.61 -3.16 13.64
C GLY A 233 -29.68 -4.06 14.87
N VAL A 234 -28.54 -4.55 15.39
CA VAL A 234 -28.48 -5.33 16.64
C VAL A 234 -28.93 -4.46 17.82
N LYS A 235 -29.71 -5.03 18.74
CA LYS A 235 -30.06 -4.35 19.99
C LYS A 235 -28.96 -4.54 21.01
N VAL A 236 -28.47 -3.43 21.55
CA VAL A 236 -27.43 -3.41 22.57
C VAL A 236 -27.82 -2.45 23.68
N LYS A 237 -27.18 -2.58 24.84
CA LYS A 237 -27.40 -1.65 25.95
C LYS A 237 -26.86 -0.26 25.58
N THR A 238 -27.44 0.77 26.15
CA THR A 238 -26.86 2.12 26.06
C THR A 238 -25.43 2.11 26.60
N ARG A 239 -24.57 2.99 26.07
CA ARG A 239 -23.14 3.09 26.40
C ARG A 239 -22.29 1.89 25.98
N THR A 240 -22.83 0.94 25.21
CA THR A 240 -22.02 -0.10 24.58
C THR A 240 -21.05 0.54 23.57
N PRO A 241 -19.76 0.17 23.58
CA PRO A 241 -18.81 0.61 22.57
C PRO A 241 -19.08 -0.10 21.24
N VAL A 242 -19.21 0.69 20.18
CA VAL A 242 -19.23 0.26 18.79
C VAL A 242 -17.81 0.39 18.27
N ARG A 243 -17.16 -0.76 18.12
CA ARG A 243 -15.83 -0.89 17.55
C ARG A 243 -15.90 -0.73 16.04
N VAL A 244 -15.06 0.13 15.48
CA VAL A 244 -14.97 0.35 14.04
C VAL A 244 -13.58 0.01 13.51
N VAL A 245 -13.54 -0.57 12.31
CA VAL A 245 -12.33 -0.77 11.53
C VAL A 245 -12.27 0.32 10.48
N LEU A 246 -11.20 1.11 10.47
CA LEU A 246 -11.04 2.25 9.56
C LEU A 246 -10.22 1.85 8.33
N SER A 247 -10.60 2.35 7.15
CA SER A 247 -9.83 2.16 5.93
C SER A 247 -8.62 3.08 5.89
N ASP A 248 -7.43 2.51 5.64
CA ASP A 248 -6.25 3.28 5.22
C ASP A 248 -6.20 3.48 3.69
N GLY A 249 -7.24 3.05 2.98
CA GLY A 249 -7.36 3.07 1.52
C GLY A 249 -6.63 1.89 0.86
N ALA A 250 -6.44 1.98 -0.45
CA ALA A 250 -5.73 0.94 -1.19
C ALA A 250 -4.26 0.85 -0.75
N ALA A 251 -3.76 -0.37 -0.62
CA ALA A 251 -2.39 -0.62 -0.20
C ALA A 251 -1.40 -0.02 -1.20
N ARG A 252 -0.51 0.85 -0.71
CA ARG A 252 0.55 1.46 -1.50
C ARG A 252 1.88 0.79 -1.18
N MET A 253 2.70 0.64 -2.20
CA MET A 253 4.07 0.14 -2.09
C MET A 253 5.04 1.17 -2.67
N PRO A 254 6.27 1.25 -2.16
CA PRO A 254 7.28 2.14 -2.74
C PRO A 254 7.65 1.67 -4.14
N ALA A 255 7.73 2.61 -5.08
CA ALA A 255 8.22 2.34 -6.42
C ALA A 255 9.69 1.84 -6.33
N PRO A 256 10.04 0.76 -7.06
CA PRO A 256 11.40 0.22 -7.03
C PRO A 256 12.40 1.25 -7.57
N ASN A 257 13.65 1.16 -7.13
CA ASN A 257 14.71 1.99 -7.67
C ASN A 257 15.31 1.32 -8.93
N LEU A 258 15.04 1.92 -10.09
CA LEU A 258 15.49 1.43 -11.39
C LEU A 258 16.39 2.45 -12.10
N ALA A 259 16.49 3.68 -11.61
CA ALA A 259 17.23 4.77 -12.25
C ALA A 259 18.67 4.89 -11.73
N GLY A 260 19.56 5.46 -12.55
CA GLY A 260 20.90 5.88 -12.14
C GLY A 260 21.89 4.76 -11.83
N GLN A 261 21.50 3.49 -12.01
CA GLN A 261 22.41 2.37 -11.84
C GLN A 261 22.99 1.98 -13.19
N SER A 262 24.27 2.33 -13.42
CA SER A 262 25.04 1.99 -14.62
C SER A 262 25.03 0.50 -14.99
N GLU A 263 24.67 -0.37 -14.04
CA GLU A 263 24.62 -1.83 -14.20
C GLU A 263 23.20 -2.38 -14.45
N ILE A 264 22.15 -1.61 -14.13
CA ILE A 264 20.78 -2.03 -14.40
C ILE A 264 20.47 -1.78 -15.86
N ASN A 265 20.69 -2.82 -16.66
CA ASN A 265 20.14 -2.90 -18.00
C ASN A 265 18.60 -2.83 -17.93
N ALA A 266 17.98 -2.19 -18.92
CA ALA A 266 16.53 -2.07 -19.01
C ALA A 266 15.81 -3.43 -18.83
N GLY A 267 16.41 -4.55 -19.28
CA GLY A 267 15.88 -5.89 -19.05
C GLY A 267 15.75 -6.32 -17.58
N VAL A 268 16.71 -5.91 -16.72
CA VAL A 268 16.66 -6.17 -15.28
C VAL A 268 15.61 -5.28 -14.62
N ALA A 269 15.53 -4.02 -15.04
CA ALA A 269 14.50 -3.09 -14.57
C ALA A 269 13.08 -3.62 -14.84
N LEU A 270 12.84 -4.14 -16.05
CA LEU A 270 11.55 -4.73 -16.43
C LEU A 270 11.18 -5.94 -15.56
N ARG A 271 12.15 -6.77 -15.18
CA ARG A 271 11.92 -7.92 -14.28
C ARG A 271 11.60 -7.46 -12.86
N ALA A 272 12.26 -6.41 -12.38
CA ALA A 272 11.97 -5.84 -11.06
C ALA A 272 10.56 -5.24 -11.01
N ILE A 273 10.13 -4.55 -12.07
CA ILE A 273 8.76 -4.03 -12.23
C ILE A 273 7.74 -5.18 -12.19
N ALA A 274 7.94 -6.22 -12.98
CA ALA A 274 7.03 -7.37 -13.01
C ALA A 274 6.95 -8.11 -11.65
N LYS A 275 8.07 -8.23 -10.93
CA LYS A 275 8.10 -8.83 -9.58
C LYS A 275 7.36 -7.97 -8.55
N ALA A 276 7.32 -6.66 -8.76
CA ALA A 276 6.60 -5.72 -7.91
C ALA A 276 5.10 -5.63 -8.24
N ASP A 277 4.58 -6.44 -9.18
CA ASP A 277 3.19 -6.37 -9.65
C ASP A 277 2.84 -4.97 -10.19
N LEU A 278 3.79 -4.38 -10.91
CA LEU A 278 3.69 -3.08 -11.56
C LEU A 278 3.79 -3.25 -13.08
N ASP A 279 3.28 -2.28 -13.82
CA ASP A 279 3.25 -2.28 -15.29
C ASP A 279 4.24 -1.28 -15.90
N VAL A 280 4.58 -1.47 -17.17
CA VAL A 280 5.41 -0.55 -17.93
C VAL A 280 4.55 0.15 -18.97
N SER A 281 4.44 1.48 -18.90
CA SER A 281 3.65 2.26 -19.85
C SER A 281 4.44 2.67 -21.08
N ALA A 282 5.54 3.41 -20.89
CA ALA A 282 6.28 4.04 -21.98
C ALA A 282 7.79 3.92 -21.78
N ARG A 283 8.49 3.79 -22.90
CA ARG A 283 9.96 3.83 -22.98
C ARG A 283 10.36 5.00 -23.86
N ALA A 284 10.98 6.01 -23.25
CA ALA A 284 11.63 7.09 -23.97
C ALA A 284 13.13 6.78 -24.10
N PHE A 285 13.80 7.41 -25.06
CA PHE A 285 15.21 7.21 -25.32
C PHE A 285 15.95 8.55 -25.36
N ALA A 286 17.11 8.64 -24.70
CA ALA A 286 17.98 9.81 -24.74
C ALA A 286 19.45 9.41 -24.72
N TYR A 287 20.32 10.27 -25.25
CA TYR A 287 21.76 10.09 -25.13
C TYR A 287 22.23 10.46 -23.71
N SER A 288 23.19 9.72 -23.18
CA SER A 288 23.85 10.00 -21.90
C SER A 288 25.32 9.63 -22.00
N ALA A 289 26.20 10.56 -21.62
CA ALA A 289 27.64 10.31 -21.55
C ALA A 289 28.02 9.45 -20.34
N GLU A 290 27.20 9.45 -19.28
CA GLU A 290 27.46 8.76 -18.02
C GLU A 290 26.89 7.34 -17.99
N ILE A 291 25.77 7.11 -18.70
CA ILE A 291 25.03 5.84 -18.64
C ILE A 291 25.20 5.09 -19.95
N ALA A 292 25.70 3.86 -19.86
CA ALA A 292 25.88 2.98 -21.01
C ALA A 292 24.57 2.72 -21.77
N LYS A 293 24.69 2.42 -23.07
CA LYS A 293 23.56 2.11 -23.94
C LYS A 293 22.72 0.96 -23.34
N GLY A 294 21.41 1.18 -23.20
CA GLY A 294 20.47 0.23 -22.62
C GLY A 294 20.25 0.37 -21.10
N GLY A 295 21.03 1.21 -20.41
CA GLY A 295 20.79 1.56 -19.01
C GLY A 295 19.60 2.50 -18.83
N VAL A 296 19.03 2.56 -17.63
CA VAL A 296 17.91 3.46 -17.29
C VAL A 296 18.45 4.79 -16.75
N ILE A 297 18.20 5.87 -17.47
CA ILE A 297 18.56 7.24 -17.09
C ILE A 297 17.65 7.73 -15.96
N ALA A 298 16.35 7.62 -16.18
CA ALA A 298 15.35 8.11 -15.25
C ALA A 298 14.11 7.21 -15.29
N GLN A 299 13.34 7.28 -14.22
CA GLN A 299 12.04 6.63 -14.11
C GLN A 299 11.01 7.64 -13.63
N ASP A 300 9.76 7.40 -13.98
CA ASP A 300 8.61 8.14 -13.47
C ASP A 300 7.49 7.13 -13.16
N PRO A 301 6.98 7.06 -11.92
CA PRO A 301 7.33 7.87 -10.76
C PRO A 301 8.75 7.61 -10.19
N PRO A 302 9.37 8.58 -9.50
CA PRO A 302 10.69 8.44 -8.88
C PRO A 302 10.74 7.27 -7.87
N ALA A 303 11.95 6.75 -7.65
CA ALA A 303 12.17 5.67 -6.69
C ALA A 303 11.63 6.03 -5.29
N GLY A 304 11.01 5.07 -4.61
CA GLY A 304 10.42 5.27 -3.28
C GLY A 304 9.04 5.94 -3.27
N THR A 305 8.56 6.48 -4.41
CA THR A 305 7.22 7.07 -4.49
C THR A 305 6.14 6.03 -4.19
N PRO A 306 5.16 6.31 -3.31
CA PRO A 306 4.12 5.36 -2.96
C PRO A 306 3.13 5.18 -4.12
N VAL A 307 3.16 4.01 -4.74
CA VAL A 307 2.31 3.61 -5.88
C VAL A 307 1.36 2.48 -5.52
N LEU A 308 0.25 2.37 -6.24
CA LEU A 308 -0.66 1.24 -6.11
C LEU A 308 -0.13 0.04 -6.90
N ARG A 309 -0.56 -1.18 -6.54
CA ARG A 309 -0.35 -2.35 -7.40
C ARG A 309 -0.99 -2.12 -8.77
N GLY A 310 -0.35 -2.63 -9.82
CA GLY A 310 -0.72 -2.38 -11.21
C GLY A 310 -0.47 -0.95 -11.70
N SER A 311 0.18 -0.09 -10.91
CA SER A 311 0.57 1.25 -11.39
C SER A 311 1.62 1.12 -12.49
N ARG A 312 1.61 2.07 -13.43
CA ARG A 312 2.52 2.09 -14.56
C ARG A 312 3.77 2.91 -14.26
N ILE A 313 4.93 2.41 -14.69
CA ILE A 313 6.22 3.08 -14.62
C ILE A 313 6.70 3.41 -16.04
N ASN A 314 7.06 4.67 -16.26
CA ASN A 314 7.75 5.16 -17.44
C ASN A 314 9.26 5.08 -17.24
N LEU A 315 9.99 4.71 -18.29
CA LEU A 315 11.44 4.61 -18.26
C LEU A 315 12.06 5.48 -19.36
N LEU A 316 13.11 6.22 -19.01
CA LEU A 316 14.01 6.88 -19.95
C LEU A 316 15.27 6.02 -20.08
N ILE A 317 15.53 5.49 -21.27
CA ILE A 317 16.61 4.53 -21.55
C ILE A 317 17.73 5.23 -22.30
N SER A 318 18.98 4.94 -21.92
CA SER A 318 20.17 5.50 -22.56
C SER A 318 20.43 4.89 -23.93
N LEU A 319 20.69 5.75 -24.92
CA LEU A 319 21.23 5.39 -26.22
C LEU A 319 22.76 5.29 -26.21
N GLY A 320 23.41 5.58 -25.07
CA GLY A 320 24.85 5.73 -24.92
C GLY A 320 25.29 7.19 -25.11
N PRO A 321 26.60 7.43 -25.19
CA PRO A 321 27.14 8.77 -25.40
C PRO A 321 26.61 9.41 -26.69
N PRO A 322 26.40 10.74 -26.71
CA PRO A 322 25.98 11.42 -27.92
C PRO A 322 27.06 11.26 -29.02
N PRO A 323 26.66 11.07 -30.28
CA PRO A 323 27.61 11.01 -31.38
C PRO A 323 28.35 12.34 -31.53
N VAL A 324 29.67 12.27 -31.73
CA VAL A 324 30.52 13.43 -32.02
C VAL A 324 30.52 13.64 -33.54
N TYR A 325 30.20 14.85 -33.96
CA TYR A 325 30.21 15.27 -35.35
C TYR A 325 31.36 16.25 -35.59
N TYR A 326 31.97 16.15 -36.76
CA TYR A 326 32.99 17.04 -37.28
C TYR A 326 32.47 17.67 -38.58
N GLU A 327 33.03 18.82 -38.95
CA GLU A 327 32.83 19.38 -40.28
C GLU A 327 33.87 18.78 -41.23
N MET A 328 33.42 18.29 -42.37
CA MET A 328 34.31 17.69 -43.35
C MET A 328 35.29 18.76 -43.88
N PRO A 329 36.62 18.58 -43.72
CA PRO A 329 37.60 19.52 -44.22
C PRO A 329 37.58 19.55 -45.76
N ASP A 330 38.02 20.67 -46.33
CA ASP A 330 38.32 20.73 -47.76
C ASP A 330 39.69 20.12 -48.04
N LEU A 331 39.67 19.00 -48.76
CA LEU A 331 40.83 18.22 -49.15
C LEU A 331 41.17 18.41 -50.62
N ALA A 332 40.44 19.26 -51.35
CA ALA A 332 40.77 19.57 -52.74
C ALA A 332 42.21 20.09 -52.86
N ASP A 333 42.90 19.68 -53.92
CA ASP A 333 44.29 20.03 -54.22
C ASP A 333 45.34 19.57 -53.18
N ARG A 334 44.94 18.79 -52.16
CA ARG A 334 45.85 18.18 -51.18
C ARG A 334 46.37 16.83 -51.67
N THR A 335 47.55 16.45 -51.22
CA THR A 335 48.06 15.10 -51.46
C THR A 335 47.33 14.07 -50.60
N LEU A 336 47.34 12.80 -51.01
CA LEU A 336 46.75 11.71 -50.20
C LEU A 336 47.34 11.64 -48.77
N GLN A 337 48.63 11.98 -48.60
CA GLN A 337 49.27 12.00 -47.29
C GLN A 337 48.78 13.16 -46.43
N GLU A 338 48.69 14.36 -46.99
CA GLU A 338 48.13 15.53 -46.30
C GLU A 338 46.66 15.29 -45.91
N ALA A 339 45.88 14.69 -46.80
CA ALA A 339 44.49 14.32 -46.53
C ALA A 339 44.37 13.30 -45.39
N ARG A 340 45.26 12.31 -45.33
CA ARG A 340 45.31 11.34 -44.22
C ARG A 340 45.63 12.00 -42.88
N ILE A 341 46.57 12.95 -42.87
CA ILE A 341 46.93 13.69 -41.66
C ILE A 341 45.74 14.53 -41.18
N ALA A 342 45.14 15.33 -42.08
CA ALA A 342 44.00 16.19 -41.75
C ALA A 342 42.79 15.39 -41.21
N LEU A 343 42.47 14.25 -41.83
CA LEU A 343 41.39 13.38 -41.36
C LEU A 343 41.76 12.65 -40.06
N GLY A 344 43.04 12.29 -39.89
CA GLY A 344 43.55 11.61 -38.69
C GLY A 344 43.41 12.45 -37.41
N GLU A 345 43.59 13.76 -37.49
CA GLU A 345 43.39 14.69 -36.36
C GLU A 345 41.95 14.65 -35.81
N MET A 346 40.97 14.42 -36.69
CA MET A 346 39.55 14.27 -36.35
C MET A 346 39.13 12.83 -36.10
N GLN A 347 40.08 11.89 -36.14
CA GLN A 347 39.83 10.44 -36.06
C GLN A 347 38.84 9.94 -37.12
N LEU A 348 38.84 10.60 -38.29
CA LEU A 348 38.08 10.22 -39.47
C LEU A 348 38.93 9.29 -40.33
N THR A 349 38.33 8.25 -40.90
CA THR A 349 39.04 7.25 -41.70
C THR A 349 38.57 7.26 -43.14
N ILE A 350 39.53 7.19 -44.08
CA ILE A 350 39.25 7.01 -45.50
C ILE A 350 38.82 5.56 -45.73
N ALA A 351 37.59 5.37 -46.18
CA ALA A 351 37.03 4.06 -46.50
C ALA A 351 37.48 3.59 -47.89
N GLU A 352 37.59 4.51 -48.85
CA GLU A 352 37.89 4.18 -50.24
C GLU A 352 38.73 5.30 -50.89
N VAL A 353 39.73 4.91 -51.68
CA VAL A 353 40.47 5.84 -52.56
C VAL A 353 40.24 5.38 -53.99
N ARG A 354 39.67 6.26 -54.81
CA ARG A 354 39.46 6.06 -56.24
C ARG A 354 40.51 6.81 -57.03
N GLU A 355 40.89 6.25 -58.16
CA GLU A 355 41.81 6.88 -59.09
C GLU A 355 41.06 7.14 -60.39
N ASP A 356 41.07 8.38 -60.86
CA ASP A 356 40.42 8.78 -62.10
C ASP A 356 41.35 9.68 -62.92
N ASP A 357 41.24 9.61 -64.25
CA ASP A 357 41.95 10.51 -65.15
C ASP A 357 41.27 11.88 -65.17
N TYR A 358 41.98 12.88 -64.66
CA TYR A 358 41.56 14.27 -64.65
C TYR A 358 42.57 15.10 -65.44
N PRO A 359 42.32 15.35 -66.74
CA PRO A 359 43.20 16.14 -67.58
C PRO A 359 43.40 17.54 -66.98
N GLY A 360 44.66 17.93 -66.78
CA GLY A 360 45.03 19.21 -66.18
C GLY A 360 45.16 19.22 -64.65
N ALA A 361 44.75 18.17 -63.94
CA ALA A 361 45.05 18.02 -62.51
C ALA A 361 46.45 17.45 -62.30
N ARG A 362 47.10 17.83 -61.19
CA ARG A 362 48.41 17.27 -60.81
C ARG A 362 48.24 15.78 -60.46
N ARG A 363 49.21 14.94 -60.79
CA ARG A 363 49.18 13.54 -60.36
C ARG A 363 49.22 13.44 -58.84
N GLY A 364 48.34 12.64 -58.25
CA GLY A 364 48.31 12.30 -56.83
C GLY A 364 47.66 13.33 -55.91
N ILE A 365 46.99 14.36 -56.46
CA ILE A 365 46.14 15.27 -55.66
C ILE A 365 44.70 14.77 -55.61
N VAL A 366 44.00 15.09 -54.51
CA VAL A 366 42.57 14.84 -54.37
C VAL A 366 41.80 15.83 -55.22
N VAL A 367 40.99 15.31 -56.14
CA VAL A 367 40.13 16.12 -57.03
C VAL A 367 38.72 16.22 -56.49
N THR A 368 38.19 15.10 -56.00
CA THR A 368 36.85 15.06 -55.40
C THR A 368 36.88 14.29 -54.10
N GLN A 369 36.05 14.74 -53.17
CA GLN A 369 35.81 14.07 -51.90
C GLN A 369 34.32 13.86 -51.70
N GLN A 370 34.00 12.78 -51.00
CA GLN A 370 32.68 12.50 -50.48
C GLN A 370 32.87 11.99 -49.05
N PRO A 371 32.26 12.59 -48.01
CA PRO A 371 31.35 13.74 -47.99
C PRO A 371 31.95 15.07 -48.49
N ARG A 372 31.08 16.02 -48.88
CA ARG A 372 31.51 17.34 -49.40
C ARG A 372 32.12 18.22 -48.30
N PRO A 373 32.99 19.18 -48.63
CA PRO A 373 33.49 20.15 -47.65
C PRO A 373 32.35 20.84 -46.87
N GLY A 374 32.53 21.01 -45.56
CA GLY A 374 31.52 21.58 -44.65
C GLY A 374 30.36 20.64 -44.29
N GLN A 375 30.26 19.45 -44.88
CA GLN A 375 29.24 18.47 -44.50
C GLN A 375 29.53 17.90 -43.11
N ARG A 376 28.49 17.74 -42.28
CA ARG A 376 28.63 17.10 -40.96
C ARG A 376 28.90 15.60 -41.12
N VAL A 377 29.98 15.13 -40.50
CA VAL A 377 30.43 13.74 -40.55
C VAL A 377 30.70 13.20 -39.16
N SER A 378 30.41 11.92 -38.95
CA SER A 378 30.74 11.16 -37.74
C SER A 378 31.95 10.25 -38.00
N ARG A 379 32.57 9.74 -36.93
CA ARG A 379 33.68 8.76 -37.05
C ARG A 379 33.30 7.45 -37.73
N ALA A 380 32.00 7.16 -37.84
CA ALA A 380 31.50 5.97 -38.50
C ALA A 380 31.19 6.19 -40.00
N ASP A 381 31.25 7.43 -40.48
CA ASP A 381 30.85 7.76 -41.84
C ASP A 381 31.98 7.41 -42.82
N PRO A 382 31.70 6.72 -43.94
CA PRO A 382 32.71 6.37 -44.92
C PRO A 382 33.14 7.60 -45.72
N ILE A 383 34.45 7.85 -45.78
CA ILE A 383 35.03 8.91 -46.61
C ILE A 383 35.66 8.29 -47.86
N THR A 384 35.23 8.75 -49.02
CA THR A 384 35.78 8.39 -50.32
C THR A 384 36.51 9.59 -50.91
N LEU A 385 37.77 9.38 -51.29
CA LEU A 385 38.56 10.39 -52.00
C LEU A 385 38.85 9.89 -53.42
N THR A 386 38.74 10.78 -54.41
CA THR A 386 39.20 10.51 -55.77
C THR A 386 40.47 11.30 -56.01
N ILE A 387 41.55 10.61 -56.38
CA ILE A 387 42.83 11.22 -56.72
C ILE A 387 43.03 11.23 -58.24
N ALA A 388 43.65 12.29 -58.75
CA ALA A 388 44.04 12.39 -60.15
C ALA A 388 45.23 11.46 -60.43
N THR A 389 45.12 10.61 -61.44
CA THR A 389 46.26 9.83 -61.94
C THR A 389 47.27 10.69 -62.71
N GLY A 390 46.86 11.91 -63.09
CA GLY A 390 47.64 12.85 -63.89
C GLY A 390 47.69 12.40 -65.35
N MET A 391 47.49 13.36 -66.24
CA MET A 391 47.45 13.23 -67.71
C MET A 391 48.12 11.96 -68.24
N GLY A 392 47.31 11.01 -68.69
CA GLY A 392 47.81 9.88 -69.47
C GLY A 392 48.67 10.41 -70.60
N ASP A 393 49.90 9.94 -70.71
CA ASP A 393 50.78 10.27 -71.83
C ASP A 393 50.02 10.01 -73.13
N VAL A 394 49.58 11.08 -73.80
CA VAL A 394 49.08 10.97 -75.17
C VAL A 394 50.32 10.67 -76.00
N PRO A 395 50.46 9.48 -76.63
CA PRO A 395 51.59 9.24 -77.50
C PRO A 395 51.52 10.26 -78.63
N LEU A 396 52.58 11.07 -78.76
CA LEU A 396 52.71 12.00 -79.89
C LEU A 396 52.69 11.18 -81.20
N PRO A 397 51.93 11.60 -82.21
CA PRO A 397 51.70 10.84 -83.45
C PRO A 397 52.95 10.62 -84.30
#